data_AF-A0A3M9YWT9-F1
#
_entry.id   AF-A0A3M9YWT9-F1
#
_cell.length_a   1.000
_cell.length_b   1.000
_cell.length_c   1.000
_cell.angle_alpha   90.00
_cell.angle_beta   90.00
_cell.angle_gamma   90.00
#
_symmetry.space_group_name_H-M   'P 1'
#
loop_
_entity.id
_entity.type
_entity.pdbx_description
1 polymer ?
#
loop_
_entity_poly.entity_id
_entity_poly.type
_entity_poly.pdbx_seq_one_letter_code
_entity_poly.pdbx_strand_id
1 'polypeptide(L)' 'MPDTLKTLIAAVDAADSSARLLEAVQDLANAADVGAVPTLIAALSYNNPGAAVAAVDGLIKIGEPAVPALLDQLDRHNYT' A
#
# COMPACT_ATOMS: atom_id res chain seq x y z
N MET A 1 5.09 -19.07 12.81
CA MET A 1 4.31 -17.84 13.03
C MET A 1 3.75 -17.45 11.67
N PRO A 2 2.46 -17.12 11.53
CA PRO A 2 1.97 -16.59 10.25
C PRO A 2 2.81 -15.35 9.90
N ASP A 3 3.23 -15.25 8.64
CA ASP A 3 4.04 -14.12 8.17
C ASP A 3 3.23 -12.83 8.40
N THR A 4 3.67 -11.97 9.32
CA THR A 4 2.95 -10.74 9.72
C THR A 4 2.56 -9.91 8.50
N LEU A 5 3.44 -9.81 7.51
CA LEU A 5 3.16 -9.16 6.23
C LEU A 5 1.93 -9.75 5.51
N LYS A 6 1.81 -11.08 5.41
CA LYS A 6 0.67 -11.73 4.74
C LYS A 6 -0.64 -11.43 5.46
N THR A 7 -0.62 -11.38 6.79
CA THR A 7 -1.79 -11.01 7.58
C THR A 7 -2.22 -9.57 7.32
N LEU A 8 -1.26 -8.64 7.24
CA LEU A 8 -1.54 -7.23 6.96
C LEU A 8 -2.08 -7.03 5.54
N ILE A 9 -1.51 -7.72 4.54
CA ILE A 9 -2.03 -7.70 3.17
C ILE A 9 -3.45 -8.25 3.12
N ALA A 10 -3.70 -9.39 3.76
CA ALA A 10 -5.04 -9.97 3.83
C ALA A 10 -6.06 -9.05 4.53
N ALA A 11 -5.64 -8.25 5.50
CA ALA A 11 -6.50 -7.27 6.15
C ALA A 11 -6.91 -6.13 5.21
N VAL A 12 -6.00 -5.69 4.33
CA VAL A 12 -6.33 -4.69 3.28
C VAL A 12 -7.35 -5.27 2.30
N ASP A 13 -7.17 -6.52 1.86
CA ASP A 13 -8.09 -7.18 0.92
C ASP A 13 -9.46 -7.48 1.53
N ALA A 14 -9.51 -7.75 2.83
CA ALA A 14 -10.75 -8.05 3.56
C ALA A 14 -11.49 -6.79 4.05
N ALA A 15 -10.91 -5.59 3.89
CA ALA A 15 -11.52 -4.36 4.36
C ALA A 15 -12.82 -4.04 3.59
N ASP A 16 -13.95 -4.08 4.31
CA ASP A 16 -15.30 -3.89 3.77
C ASP A 16 -15.86 -2.48 3.98
N SER A 17 -15.08 -1.59 4.59
CA SER A 17 -15.46 -0.21 4.88
C SER A 17 -14.27 0.74 4.77
N SER A 18 -14.55 2.02 4.51
CA SER A 18 -13.51 3.05 4.41
C SER A 18 -12.67 3.15 5.69
N ALA A 19 -13.28 2.99 6.86
CA ALA A 19 -12.55 3.04 8.14
C ALA A 19 -11.58 1.86 8.28
N ARG A 20 -12.05 0.63 8.01
CA ARG A 20 -11.18 -0.57 8.06
C ARG A 20 -10.09 -0.54 7.01
N LEU A 21 -10.38 -0.01 5.82
CA LEU A 21 -9.38 0.10 4.78
C LEU A 21 -8.27 1.08 5.17
N LEU A 22 -8.64 2.22 5.77
CA LEU A 22 -7.67 3.15 6.33
C LEU A 22 -6.80 2.48 7.40
N GLU A 23 -7.40 1.83 8.39
CA GLU A 23 -6.66 1.13 9.46
C GLU A 23 -5.71 0.06 8.89
N ALA A 24 -6.20 -0.81 8.00
CA ALA A 24 -5.39 -1.88 7.43
C ALA A 24 -4.20 -1.35 6.61
N VAL A 25 -4.41 -0.29 5.83
CA VAL A 25 -3.34 0.35 5.07
C VAL A 25 -2.35 1.06 5.99
N GLN A 26 -2.82 1.68 7.07
CA GLN A 26 -1.95 2.29 8.08
C GLN A 26 -1.06 1.26 8.77
N ASP A 27 -1.61 0.11 9.15
CA ASP A 27 -0.86 -0.97 9.77
C ASP A 27 0.17 -1.56 8.80
N LEU A 28 -0.22 -1.76 7.53
CA LEU A 28 0.68 -2.21 6.48
C LEU A 28 1.82 -1.21 6.22
N ALA A 29 1.51 0.10 6.16
CA ALA A 29 2.50 1.17 6.03
C ALA A 29 3.47 1.21 7.22
N ASN A 30 2.96 0.99 8.43
CA ASN A 30 3.76 0.98 9.65
C ASN A 30 4.76 -0.17 9.69
N ALA A 31 4.44 -1.32 9.08
CA ALA A 31 5.34 -2.45 8.97
C ALA A 31 6.62 -2.13 8.16
N ALA A 32 6.57 -1.15 7.26
CA ALA A 32 7.70 -0.70 6.44
C ALA A 32 8.44 -1.85 5.71
N ASP A 33 7.69 -2.88 5.34
CA ASP A 33 8.21 -4.05 4.64
C ASP A 33 8.19 -3.81 3.13
N VAL A 34 9.29 -4.10 2.44
CA VAL A 34 9.40 -3.97 0.98
C VAL A 34 8.36 -4.84 0.26
N GLY A 35 7.99 -5.99 0.83
CA GLY A 35 6.93 -6.84 0.30
C GLY A 35 5.53 -6.22 0.34
N ALA A 36 5.33 -5.13 1.09
CA ALA A 36 4.07 -4.38 1.13
C ALA A 36 3.90 -3.41 -0.05
N VAL A 37 4.98 -3.08 -0.78
CA VAL A 37 4.97 -2.06 -1.84
C VAL A 37 3.85 -2.26 -2.86
N PRO A 38 3.60 -3.47 -3.42
CA PRO A 38 2.53 -3.66 -4.39
C PRO A 38 1.14 -3.34 -3.82
N THR A 39 0.88 -3.72 -2.57
CA THR A 39 -0.40 -3.49 -1.91
C THR A 39 -0.59 -2.02 -1.54
N LEU A 40 0.47 -1.31 -1.09
CA LEU A 40 0.42 0.12 -0.83
C LEU A 40 0.15 0.92 -2.11
N ILE A 41 0.78 0.55 -3.23
CA ILE A 41 0.49 1.14 -4.54
C ILE A 41 -0.97 0.90 -4.95
N ALA A 42 -1.47 -0.33 -4.81
CA ALA A 42 -2.87 -0.64 -5.12
C ALA A 42 -3.84 0.23 -4.30
N ALA A 43 -3.50 0.49 -3.03
CA ALA A 43 -4.31 1.32 -2.14
C ALA A 43 -4.47 2.78 -2.62
N LEU A 44 -3.55 3.29 -3.44
CA LEU A 44 -3.66 4.62 -4.06
C LEU A 44 -4.83 4.71 -5.04
N SER A 45 -5.29 3.58 -5.59
CA SER A 45 -6.39 3.51 -6.54
C SER A 45 -7.76 3.31 -5.87
N TYR A 46 -7.79 3.10 -4.55
CA TYR A 46 -9.04 2.98 -3.82
C TYR A 46 -9.70 4.34 -3.62
N ASN A 47 -11.03 4.38 -3.61
CA ASN A 47 -11.81 5.60 -3.34
C ASN A 47 -11.81 5.95 -1.84
N ASN A 48 -10.62 6.07 -1.25
CA ASN A 48 -10.41 6.37 0.15
C ASN A 48 -9.18 7.29 0.33
N PRO A 49 -9.40 8.62 0.43
CA PRO A 49 -8.32 9.58 0.55
C PRO A 49 -7.41 9.35 1.77
N GLY A 50 -7.98 8.91 2.89
CA GLY A 50 -7.19 8.61 4.09
C GLY A 50 -6.25 7.44 3.85
N ALA A 51 -6.75 6.35 3.26
CA ALA A 51 -5.94 5.19 2.93
C ALA A 51 -4.86 5.53 1.89
N ALA A 52 -5.16 6.37 0.91
CA ALA A 52 -4.17 6.85 -0.06
C ALA A 52 -3.03 7.61 0.62
N VAL A 53 -3.33 8.51 1.58
CA VAL A 53 -2.29 9.22 2.36
C VAL A 53 -1.44 8.23 3.16
N ALA A 54 -2.07 7.30 3.90
CA ALA A 54 -1.35 6.28 4.66
C ALA A 54 -0.45 5.40 3.77
N ALA A 55 -0.92 5.07 2.56
CA ALA A 55 -0.14 4.31 1.59
C ALA A 55 1.09 5.10 1.10
N VAL A 56 0.93 6.39 0.78
CA VAL A 56 2.05 7.26 0.41
C VAL A 56 3.06 7.36 1.54
N ASP A 57 2.62 7.56 2.78
CA ASP A 57 3.49 7.61 3.95
C ASP A 57 4.28 6.30 4.12
N GLY A 58 3.63 5.15 3.90
CA GLY A 58 4.28 3.84 3.89
C GLY A 58 5.34 3.72 2.81
N LEU A 59 5.04 4.15 1.58
CA LEU A 59 5.99 4.13 0.45
C LEU A 59 7.19 5.04 0.72
N ILE A 60 6.97 6.23 1.28
CA ILE A 60 8.04 7.15 1.71
C ILE A 60 8.92 6.49 2.78
N LYS A 61 8.30 5.82 3.75
CA LYS A 61 9.00 5.13 4.84
C LYS A 61 9.86 3.97 4.34
N ILE A 62 9.40 3.25 3.33
CA ILE A 62 10.16 2.18 2.66
C ILE A 62 11.35 2.78 1.89
N GLY A 63 11.13 3.89 1.19
CA GLY A 63 12.19 4.65 0.51
C GLY A 63 12.60 4.06 -0.84
N GLU A 64 13.91 4.05 -1.13
CA GLU A 64 14.48 3.64 -2.43
C GLU A 64 13.95 2.30 -2.98
N PRO A 65 13.71 1.24 -2.17
CA PRO A 65 13.15 -0.02 -2.67
C PRO A 65 11.75 0.09 -3.30
N ALA A 66 10.98 1.13 -2.96
CA ALA A 66 9.66 1.35 -3.56
C ALA A 66 9.73 2.00 -4.96
N VAL A 67 10.86 2.64 -5.30
CA VAL A 67 11.01 3.44 -6.52
C VAL A 67 10.79 2.63 -7.81
N PRO A 68 11.38 1.44 -8.00
CA PRO A 68 11.18 0.68 -9.24
C PRO A 68 9.72 0.32 -9.49
N ALA A 69 8.98 -0.06 -8.44
CA ALA A 69 7.57 -0.42 -8.55
C ALA A 69 6.69 0.81 -8.85
N LEU A 70 7.01 1.97 -8.28
CA LEU A 70 6.34 3.22 -8.58
C LEU A 70 6.56 3.66 -10.04
N LEU A 71 7.79 3.53 -10.55
CA LEU A 71 8.11 3.84 -11.94
C LEU A 71 7.36 2.91 -12.92
N ASP A 72 7.33 1.61 -12.66
CA ASP A 72 6.57 0.65 -13.49
C ASP A 72 5.08 1.03 -13.60
N GLN A 73 4.47 1.49 -12.51
CA GLN A 73 3.07 1.92 -12.53
C GLN A 73 2.86 3.23 -13.28
N LEU A 74 3.78 4.20 -13.14
CA LEU A 74 3.70 5.46 -13.88
C LEU A 74 3.82 5.23 -15.40
N ASP A 75 4.75 4.38 -15.82
CA ASP A 75 4.95 4.01 -17.24
C ASP A 75 3.69 3.36 -17.84
N ARG A 76 2.97 2.57 -17.05
CA ARG A 76 1.70 1.94 -17.47
C ARG A 76 0.55 2.93 -17.61
N HIS A 77 0.63 4.09 -16.96
CA HIS A 77 -0.47 5.04 -16.89
C HIS A 77 -0.37 6.21 -17.87
N ASN A 78 0.78 6.54 -18.46
CA ASN A 78 0.87 7.50 -19.58
C ASN A 78 2.24 7.51 -20.29
N TYR A 79 2.34 6.95 -21.50
CA TYR A 79 3.16 7.44 -22.64
C TYR A 79 2.62 6.91 -23.99
N THR A 80 1.34 7.16 -24.31
CA THR A 80 0.76 7.00 -25.67
C THR A 80 -0.12 8.18 -26.04
#